data_AF-A0A1H3AH20-F1
#
_entry.id   AF-A0A1H3AH20-F1
#
_cell.length_a   1.000
_cell.length_b   1.000
_cell.length_c   1.000
_cell.angle_alpha   90.00
_cell.angle_beta   90.00
_cell.angle_gamma   90.00
#
_symmetry.space_group_name_H-M   'P 1'
#
loop_
_entity.id
_entity.type
_entity.pdbx_description
1 polymer ?
#
loop_
_entity_poly.entity_id
_entity_poly.type
_entity_poly.pdbx_seq_one_letter_code
_entity_poly.pdbx_strand_id
1 'polypeptide(L)'
;MTLRVPGRPRFGGVRPGDSAFLLGLFAVGIAIQAFFRVHSLRSFLFGQSIADIPAILGLLVACGALMWRALLRRGFVWAEPAMLTWFDFTGADRARLIGRRMWAVWCVGVGLFVYVGALTGVAGGVGGDGWPAAAALLLGSATLSVSTARRPPIRGEVFGPVLLAALGLVVAKAQLAPFALEVLAATLFLLGALSWRTGDAVSRAGRQALVDGWNERLVRTVSLTFLDPLALLPAARPVRFSLRRPTALRFAWLGVAGRARYWGAAVPLAIAAVLAKAAAPAIPDVVFVALTAYCALIPFAGGVGELWRNDGRRRWLGTSGRGLWLANLLVMLALTVAWGVVLAGAGLVLGLMPSLVAVVVLPIVALAVIRTATRPPTTFDDLGVVTSRVLGQVPTRLFAQLLRGPDVLIFATVVLAVLTRISDGV
;
A
#
# COMPACT_ATOMS: atom_id res chain seq x y z
N MET A 1 29.91 -15.54 -16.27
CA MET A 1 30.05 -16.58 -15.23
C MET A 1 29.36 -16.12 -13.96
N THR A 2 28.38 -16.89 -13.47
CA THR A 2 27.75 -16.64 -12.17
C THR A 2 28.52 -17.42 -11.10
N LEU A 3 29.36 -16.73 -10.33
CA LEU A 3 30.08 -17.32 -9.19
C LEU A 3 29.06 -17.94 -8.21
N ARG A 4 29.16 -19.26 -8.05
CA ARG A 4 28.28 -20.07 -7.21
C ARG A 4 28.94 -20.18 -5.85
N VAL A 5 28.50 -19.37 -4.88
CA VAL A 5 28.92 -19.54 -3.48
C VAL A 5 28.20 -20.76 -2.91
N PRO A 6 28.91 -21.85 -2.55
CA PRO A 6 28.28 -23.04 -1.97
C PRO A 6 27.65 -22.71 -0.60
N GLY A 7 26.52 -23.34 -0.27
CA GLY A 7 25.92 -23.27 1.07
C GLY A 7 24.99 -22.09 1.37
N ARG A 8 24.76 -21.14 0.44
CA ARG A 8 23.77 -20.07 0.65
C ARG A 8 22.45 -20.35 -0.10
N PRO A 9 21.28 -20.28 0.57
CA PRO A 9 20.01 -20.18 -0.16
C PRO A 9 20.09 -18.94 -1.06
N ARG A 10 19.81 -19.12 -2.35
CA ARG A 10 19.73 -17.98 -3.27
C ARG A 10 18.56 -17.11 -2.79
N PHE A 11 18.84 -15.98 -2.19
CA PHE A 11 17.82 -14.95 -1.97
C PHE A 11 17.31 -14.47 -3.34
N GLY A 12 16.22 -15.08 -3.82
CA GLY A 12 15.44 -14.57 -4.95
C GLY A 12 15.40 -15.43 -6.22
N GLY A 13 15.50 -16.74 -6.14
CA GLY A 13 15.12 -17.62 -7.26
C GLY A 13 13.93 -18.48 -6.87
N VAL A 14 12.75 -18.21 -7.42
CA VAL A 14 11.63 -19.15 -7.39
C VAL A 14 12.02 -20.31 -8.30
N ARG A 15 12.37 -21.47 -7.75
CA ARG A 15 12.54 -22.68 -8.56
C ARG A 15 11.20 -23.39 -8.72
N PRO A 16 10.97 -24.06 -9.86
CA PRO A 16 9.90 -25.06 -9.94
C PRO A 16 10.04 -26.03 -8.77
N GLY A 17 9.00 -26.14 -7.93
CA GLY A 17 8.96 -27.03 -6.77
C GLY A 17 9.19 -26.37 -5.40
N ASP A 18 9.70 -25.14 -5.32
CA ASP A 18 9.83 -24.44 -4.02
C ASP A 18 8.47 -23.91 -3.53
N SER A 19 8.28 -23.77 -2.21
CA SER A 19 7.01 -23.30 -1.61
C SER A 19 6.51 -21.97 -2.20
N ALA A 20 7.43 -21.05 -2.53
CA ALA A 20 7.09 -19.78 -3.17
C ALA A 20 6.53 -19.95 -4.59
N PHE A 21 7.02 -20.94 -5.34
CA PHE A 21 6.49 -21.29 -6.66
C PHE A 21 5.07 -21.84 -6.55
N LEU A 22 4.85 -22.76 -5.62
CA LEU A 22 3.54 -23.37 -5.38
C LEU A 22 2.50 -22.33 -4.90
N LEU A 23 2.89 -21.45 -3.98
CA LEU A 23 2.04 -20.33 -3.55
C LEU A 23 1.72 -19.38 -4.71
N GLY A 24 2.71 -19.08 -5.57
CA GLY A 24 2.50 -18.29 -6.77
C GLY A 24 1.51 -18.94 -7.73
N LEU A 25 1.68 -20.23 -8.00
CA LEU A 25 0.78 -21.01 -8.86
C LEU A 25 -0.65 -21.04 -8.29
N PHE A 26 -0.80 -21.26 -6.99
CA PHE A 26 -2.10 -21.26 -6.32
C PHE A 26 -2.77 -19.89 -6.34
N ALA A 27 -2.02 -18.82 -6.10
CA ALA A 27 -2.52 -17.45 -6.20
C ALA A 27 -2.99 -17.12 -7.63
N VAL A 28 -2.24 -17.54 -8.65
CA VAL A 28 -2.64 -17.40 -10.05
C VAL A 28 -3.90 -18.22 -10.35
N GLY A 29 -3.99 -19.45 -9.86
CA GLY A 29 -5.19 -20.29 -10.00
C GLY A 29 -6.44 -19.65 -9.39
N ILE A 30 -6.34 -19.12 -8.17
CA ILE A 30 -7.43 -18.37 -7.52
C ILE A 30 -7.78 -17.12 -8.33
N ALA A 31 -6.77 -16.38 -8.79
CA ALA A 31 -6.98 -15.16 -9.56
C ALA A 31 -7.74 -15.45 -10.87
N ILE A 32 -7.40 -16.53 -11.57
CA ILE A 32 -8.09 -16.99 -12.77
C ILE A 32 -9.53 -17.43 -12.46
N GLN A 33 -9.77 -18.07 -11.31
CA GLN A 33 -11.11 -18.52 -10.92
C GLN A 33 -12.13 -17.37 -10.84
N ALA A 34 -11.68 -16.14 -10.54
CA ALA A 34 -12.54 -14.97 -10.53
C ALA A 34 -13.16 -14.67 -11.92
N PHE A 35 -12.43 -14.92 -13.01
CA PHE A 35 -12.94 -14.74 -14.38
C PHE A 35 -14.00 -15.78 -14.78
N PHE A 36 -13.97 -16.96 -14.17
CA PHE A 36 -15.03 -17.96 -14.34
C PHE A 36 -16.28 -17.65 -13.52
N ARG A 37 -16.20 -16.73 -12.55
CA ARG A 37 -17.30 -16.33 -11.66
C ARG A 37 -17.72 -14.88 -11.88
N VAL A 38 -17.56 -14.37 -13.10
CA VAL A 38 -17.89 -12.97 -13.46
C VAL A 38 -19.33 -12.61 -13.10
N HIS A 39 -20.29 -13.52 -13.26
CA HIS A 39 -21.68 -13.26 -12.88
C HIS A 39 -21.84 -13.02 -11.37
N SER A 40 -21.24 -13.88 -10.53
CA SER A 40 -21.24 -13.70 -9.07
C SER A 40 -20.45 -12.46 -8.64
N LEU A 41 -19.38 -12.14 -9.36
CA LEU A 41 -18.61 -10.93 -9.09
C LEU A 41 -19.41 -9.67 -9.46
N ARG A 42 -20.11 -9.68 -10.59
CA ARG A 42 -20.97 -8.58 -11.02
C ARG A 42 -22.09 -8.33 -10.01
N SER A 43 -22.78 -9.37 -9.57
CA SER A 43 -23.83 -9.23 -8.55
C SER A 43 -23.25 -8.76 -7.21
N PHE A 44 -22.04 -9.16 -6.85
CA PHE A 44 -21.38 -8.69 -5.63
C PHE A 44 -20.92 -7.22 -5.70
N LEU A 45 -20.32 -6.79 -6.82
CA LEU A 45 -19.76 -5.44 -6.98
C LEU A 45 -20.83 -4.39 -7.29
N PHE A 46 -21.75 -4.72 -8.20
CA PHE A 46 -22.72 -3.77 -8.75
C PHE A 46 -24.14 -4.03 -8.24
N GLY A 47 -24.45 -5.22 -7.73
CA GLY A 47 -25.81 -5.55 -7.29
C GLY A 47 -26.78 -5.48 -8.46
N GLN A 48 -27.85 -4.71 -8.31
CA GLN A 48 -28.79 -4.40 -9.38
C GLN A 48 -28.42 -3.14 -10.18
N SER A 49 -27.39 -2.39 -9.74
CA SER A 49 -26.98 -1.15 -10.38
C SER A 49 -26.22 -1.41 -11.68
N ILE A 50 -26.33 -0.48 -12.61
CA ILE A 50 -25.50 -0.44 -13.82
C ILE A 50 -24.09 -0.01 -13.40
N ALA A 51 -23.07 -0.61 -14.00
CA ALA A 51 -21.68 -0.27 -13.74
C ALA A 51 -21.37 1.15 -14.26
N ASP A 52 -20.82 1.99 -13.39
CA ASP A 52 -20.28 3.31 -13.77
C ASP A 52 -18.87 3.12 -14.37
N ILE A 53 -18.81 2.99 -15.70
CA ILE A 53 -17.56 2.78 -16.43
C ILE A 53 -16.56 3.93 -16.19
N PRO A 54 -16.94 5.22 -16.28
CA PRO A 54 -16.07 6.33 -15.89
C PRO A 54 -15.48 6.19 -14.47
N ALA A 55 -16.26 5.73 -13.49
CA ALA A 55 -15.75 5.48 -12.14
C ALA A 55 -14.73 4.33 -12.08
N ILE A 56 -14.96 3.24 -12.82
CA ILE A 56 -14.00 2.13 -12.95
C ILE A 56 -12.69 2.64 -13.56
N LEU A 57 -12.75 3.42 -14.64
CA LEU A 57 -11.56 3.99 -15.29
C LEU A 57 -10.85 5.00 -14.38
N GLY A 58 -11.60 5.83 -13.65
CA GLY A 58 -11.07 6.73 -12.63
C GLY A 58 -10.35 5.97 -11.50
N LEU A 59 -10.96 4.90 -10.99
CA LEU A 59 -10.35 4.01 -10.01
C LEU A 59 -9.05 3.41 -10.54
N LEU A 60 -9.01 3.02 -11.82
CA LEU A 60 -7.79 2.53 -12.42
C LEU A 60 -6.70 3.61 -12.41
N VAL A 61 -7.00 4.85 -12.80
CA VAL A 61 -6.04 5.96 -12.72
C VAL A 61 -5.52 6.14 -11.29
N ALA A 62 -6.37 6.05 -10.26
CA ALA A 62 -5.95 6.14 -8.86
C ALA A 62 -5.07 4.96 -8.41
N CYS A 63 -5.36 3.73 -8.87
CA CYS A 63 -4.48 2.57 -8.66
C CYS A 63 -3.12 2.75 -9.35
N GLY A 64 -3.09 3.31 -10.57
CA GLY A 64 -1.87 3.69 -11.27
C GLY A 64 -1.05 4.73 -10.48
N ALA A 65 -1.70 5.69 -9.84
CA ALA A 65 -1.06 6.64 -8.93
C ALA A 65 -0.44 5.96 -7.70
N LEU A 66 -1.14 5.01 -7.08
CA LEU A 66 -0.61 4.23 -5.95
C LEU A 66 0.60 3.38 -6.35
N MET A 67 0.55 2.74 -7.53
CA MET A 67 1.68 2.01 -8.11
C MET A 67 2.87 2.95 -8.34
N TRP A 68 2.63 4.11 -8.96
CA TRP A 68 3.66 5.12 -9.18
C TRP A 68 4.28 5.58 -7.86
N ARG A 69 3.46 5.88 -6.85
CA ARG A 69 3.92 6.26 -5.52
C ARG A 69 4.77 5.17 -4.86
N ALA A 70 4.40 3.90 -5.04
CA ALA A 70 5.15 2.77 -4.53
C ALA A 70 6.53 2.65 -5.20
N LEU A 71 6.60 2.83 -6.53
CA LEU A 71 7.86 2.82 -7.28
C LEU A 71 8.79 3.99 -6.91
N LEU A 72 8.25 5.19 -6.67
CA LEU A 72 9.03 6.35 -6.23
C LEU A 72 9.70 6.15 -4.85
N ARG A 73 9.25 5.18 -4.05
CA ARG A 73 9.95 4.80 -2.81
C ARG A 73 11.27 4.09 -3.08
N ARG A 74 11.52 3.64 -4.32
CA ARG A 74 12.77 3.03 -4.78
C ARG A 74 13.24 1.84 -3.93
N GLY A 75 12.30 1.03 -3.42
CA GLY A 75 12.60 -0.15 -2.61
C GLY A 75 13.41 -1.25 -3.33
N PHE A 76 13.66 -1.08 -4.63
CA PHE A 76 14.54 -1.94 -5.44
C PHE A 76 16.03 -1.54 -5.39
N VAL A 77 16.35 -0.37 -4.81
CA VAL A 77 17.72 0.14 -4.67
C VAL A 77 18.34 -0.40 -3.38
N TRP A 78 19.03 -1.53 -3.49
CA TRP A 78 19.75 -2.15 -2.38
C TRP A 78 20.81 -3.10 -2.91
N ALA A 79 21.86 -3.36 -2.14
CA ALA A 79 22.80 -4.44 -2.42
C ALA A 79 23.43 -4.92 -1.11
N GLU A 80 23.61 -6.24 -1.00
CA GLU A 80 24.27 -6.82 0.17
C GLU A 80 25.71 -6.29 0.26
N PRO A 81 26.19 -5.85 1.45
CA PRO A 81 27.53 -5.29 1.62
C PRO A 81 28.65 -6.22 1.11
N ALA A 82 28.53 -7.53 1.38
CA ALA A 82 29.48 -8.52 0.88
C ALA A 82 29.49 -8.60 -0.65
N MET A 83 28.30 -8.56 -1.28
CA MET A 83 28.16 -8.56 -2.75
C MET A 83 28.78 -7.31 -3.37
N LEU A 84 28.64 -6.14 -2.71
CA LEU A 84 29.25 -4.90 -3.19
C LEU A 84 30.78 -4.99 -3.23
N THR A 85 31.41 -5.57 -2.20
CA THR A 85 32.86 -5.81 -2.16
C THR A 85 33.29 -6.66 -3.36
N TRP A 86 32.60 -7.77 -3.64
CA TRP A 86 32.92 -8.59 -4.81
C TRP A 86 32.68 -7.87 -6.14
N PHE A 87 31.67 -7.00 -6.23
CA PHE A 87 31.43 -6.19 -7.43
C PHE A 87 32.52 -5.15 -7.68
N ASP A 88 33.14 -4.60 -6.63
CA ASP A 88 34.30 -3.70 -6.78
C ASP A 88 35.49 -4.46 -7.41
N PHE A 89 35.70 -5.74 -7.06
CA PHE A 89 36.81 -6.55 -7.58
C PHE A 89 36.55 -7.18 -8.96
N THR A 90 35.32 -7.57 -9.25
CA THR A 90 34.98 -8.35 -10.47
C THR A 90 34.48 -7.50 -11.63
N GLY A 91 34.32 -6.18 -11.45
CA GLY A 91 33.75 -5.29 -12.46
C GLY A 91 32.30 -5.61 -12.83
N ALA A 92 31.58 -6.35 -11.98
CA ALA A 92 30.22 -6.78 -12.28
C ALA A 92 29.23 -5.60 -12.38
N ASP A 93 28.35 -5.66 -13.38
CA ASP A 93 27.41 -4.58 -13.69
C ASP A 93 26.27 -4.45 -12.65
N ARG A 94 26.48 -3.52 -11.71
CA ARG A 94 25.52 -3.12 -10.67
C ARG A 94 24.23 -2.56 -11.25
N ALA A 95 24.31 -1.83 -12.36
CA ALA A 95 23.16 -1.21 -13.00
C ALA A 95 22.17 -2.27 -13.48
N ARG A 96 22.68 -3.36 -14.07
CA ARG A 96 21.84 -4.48 -14.53
C ARG A 96 21.11 -5.16 -13.39
N LEU A 97 21.74 -5.34 -12.22
CA LEU A 97 21.10 -5.96 -11.06
C LEU A 97 19.96 -5.10 -10.50
N ILE A 98 20.21 -3.80 -10.30
CA ILE A 98 19.21 -2.85 -9.80
C ILE A 98 18.08 -2.72 -10.82
N GLY A 99 18.42 -2.62 -12.11
CA GLY A 99 17.46 -2.57 -13.21
C GLY A 99 16.53 -3.77 -13.24
N ARG A 100 17.06 -5.01 -13.11
CA ARG A 100 16.23 -6.23 -13.04
C ARG A 100 15.21 -6.19 -11.90
N ARG A 101 15.60 -5.69 -10.73
CA ARG A 101 14.71 -5.60 -9.56
C ARG A 101 13.65 -4.52 -9.74
N MET A 102 14.02 -3.38 -10.30
CA MET A 102 13.08 -2.32 -10.67
C MET A 102 12.03 -2.86 -11.64
N TRP A 103 12.47 -3.55 -12.70
CA TRP A 103 11.58 -4.20 -13.66
C TRP A 103 10.68 -5.23 -13.00
N ALA A 104 11.19 -6.05 -12.08
CA ALA A 104 10.36 -7.01 -11.36
C ALA A 104 9.25 -6.31 -10.54
N VAL A 105 9.57 -5.26 -9.78
CA VAL A 105 8.57 -4.50 -9.01
C VAL A 105 7.56 -3.83 -9.93
N TRP A 106 8.02 -3.25 -11.03
CA TRP A 106 7.16 -2.63 -12.03
C TRP A 106 6.25 -3.65 -12.71
N CYS A 107 6.76 -4.80 -13.16
CA CYS A 107 5.96 -5.86 -13.78
C CYS A 107 4.92 -6.41 -12.81
N VAL A 108 5.24 -6.57 -11.52
CA VAL A 108 4.27 -6.99 -10.50
C VAL A 108 3.17 -5.93 -10.33
N GLY A 109 3.55 -4.65 -10.25
CA GLY A 109 2.60 -3.55 -10.16
C GLY A 109 1.67 -3.46 -11.37
N VAL A 110 2.24 -3.52 -12.58
CA VAL A 110 1.50 -3.52 -13.85
C VAL A 110 0.62 -4.77 -13.95
N GLY A 111 1.12 -5.95 -13.60
CA GLY A 111 0.33 -7.19 -13.64
C GLY A 111 -0.87 -7.15 -12.71
N LEU A 112 -0.69 -6.67 -11.47
CA LEU A 112 -1.81 -6.45 -10.55
C LEU A 112 -2.82 -5.45 -11.12
N PHE A 113 -2.32 -4.39 -11.74
CA PHE A 113 -3.15 -3.34 -12.31
C PHE A 113 -3.95 -3.80 -13.54
N VAL A 114 -3.32 -4.53 -14.46
CA VAL A 114 -3.96 -5.22 -15.58
C VAL A 114 -5.04 -6.17 -15.03
N TYR A 115 -4.71 -6.97 -14.02
CA TYR A 115 -5.66 -7.94 -13.45
C TYR A 115 -6.90 -7.26 -12.88
N VAL A 116 -6.72 -6.24 -12.02
CA VAL A 116 -7.85 -5.51 -11.42
C VAL A 116 -8.68 -4.81 -12.49
N GLY A 117 -8.05 -4.16 -13.48
CA GLY A 117 -8.76 -3.50 -14.58
C GLY A 117 -9.50 -4.46 -15.49
N ALA A 118 -8.89 -5.60 -15.83
CA ALA A 118 -9.55 -6.63 -16.61
C ALA A 118 -10.74 -7.23 -15.85
N LEU A 119 -10.56 -7.56 -14.58
CA LEU A 119 -11.62 -8.19 -13.79
C LEU A 119 -12.81 -7.24 -13.57
N THR A 120 -12.54 -5.99 -13.19
CA THR A 120 -13.59 -4.98 -13.00
C THR A 120 -14.23 -4.54 -14.31
N GLY A 121 -13.47 -4.42 -15.39
CA GLY A 121 -13.97 -4.08 -16.73
C GLY A 121 -14.87 -5.17 -17.32
N VAL A 122 -14.46 -6.45 -17.20
CA VAL A 122 -15.28 -7.59 -17.62
C VAL A 122 -16.56 -7.67 -16.78
N ALA A 123 -16.46 -7.55 -15.45
CA ALA A 123 -17.62 -7.59 -14.57
C ALA A 123 -18.60 -6.42 -14.81
N GLY A 124 -18.06 -5.24 -15.11
CA GLY A 124 -18.83 -4.04 -15.43
C GLY A 124 -19.40 -4.01 -16.85
N GLY A 125 -19.01 -4.95 -17.72
CA GLY A 125 -19.46 -4.98 -19.11
C GLY A 125 -18.90 -3.83 -19.95
N VAL A 126 -17.63 -3.47 -19.75
CA VAL A 126 -16.96 -2.42 -20.52
C VAL A 126 -17.03 -2.75 -22.03
N GLY A 127 -17.60 -1.83 -22.79
CA GLY A 127 -17.78 -1.94 -24.24
C GLY A 127 -16.46 -1.91 -25.02
N GLY A 128 -16.54 -2.18 -26.32
CA GLY A 128 -15.38 -2.29 -27.21
C GLY A 128 -14.40 -1.11 -27.10
N ASP A 129 -14.92 0.12 -27.04
CA ASP A 129 -14.10 1.34 -27.01
C ASP A 129 -13.47 1.63 -25.63
N GLY A 130 -14.02 1.07 -24.55
CA GLY A 130 -13.47 1.27 -23.21
C GLY A 130 -12.18 0.48 -22.96
N TRP A 131 -12.00 -0.65 -23.65
CA TRP A 131 -10.79 -1.48 -23.54
C TRP A 131 -9.53 -0.79 -24.10
N PRO A 132 -9.53 -0.21 -25.31
CA PRO A 132 -8.45 0.62 -25.81
C PRO A 132 -8.09 1.76 -24.86
N ALA A 133 -9.09 2.52 -24.37
CA ALA A 133 -8.85 3.61 -23.44
C ALA A 133 -8.21 3.14 -22.12
N ALA A 134 -8.70 2.04 -21.54
CA ALA A 134 -8.12 1.44 -20.33
C ALA A 134 -6.69 0.96 -20.57
N ALA A 135 -6.42 0.29 -21.69
CA ALA A 135 -5.10 -0.18 -22.08
C ALA A 135 -4.13 0.99 -22.31
N ALA A 136 -4.58 2.05 -22.98
CA ALA A 136 -3.79 3.26 -23.19
C ALA A 136 -3.44 3.93 -21.86
N LEU A 137 -4.41 4.11 -20.96
CA LEU A 137 -4.17 4.68 -19.62
C LEU A 137 -3.18 3.84 -18.82
N LEU A 138 -3.28 2.51 -18.92
CA LEU A 138 -2.36 1.59 -18.28
C LEU A 138 -0.94 1.75 -18.84
N LEU A 139 -0.78 1.77 -20.17
CA LEU A 139 0.51 1.98 -20.81
C LEU A 139 1.13 3.34 -20.46
N GLY A 140 0.33 4.41 -20.50
CA GLY A 140 0.77 5.76 -20.18
C GLY A 140 1.22 5.90 -18.72
N SER A 141 0.38 5.45 -17.78
CA SER A 141 0.69 5.49 -16.35
C SER A 141 1.87 4.58 -15.98
N ALA A 142 1.94 3.37 -16.55
CA ALA A 142 3.05 2.45 -16.36
C ALA A 142 4.36 3.04 -16.87
N THR A 143 4.38 3.63 -18.07
CA THR A 143 5.55 4.28 -18.67
C THR A 143 6.02 5.47 -17.85
N LEU A 144 5.10 6.34 -17.41
CA LEU A 144 5.41 7.47 -16.54
C LEU A 144 5.97 7.03 -15.18
N SER A 145 5.42 5.96 -14.61
CA SER A 145 5.87 5.45 -13.32
C SER A 145 7.30 4.89 -13.36
N VAL A 146 7.67 4.14 -14.40
CA VAL A 146 9.02 3.56 -14.52
C VAL A 146 10.06 4.61 -14.90
N SER A 147 9.73 5.49 -15.84
CA SER A 147 10.63 6.56 -16.30
C SER A 147 11.01 7.51 -15.16
N THR A 148 10.07 7.85 -14.29
CA THR A 148 10.33 8.70 -13.12
C THR A 148 11.01 7.95 -11.99
N ALA A 149 10.70 6.67 -11.77
CA ALA A 149 11.36 5.86 -10.73
C ALA A 149 12.86 5.64 -11.01
N ARG A 150 13.28 5.71 -12.28
CA ARG A 150 14.69 5.63 -12.73
C ARG A 150 15.55 6.85 -12.39
N ARG A 151 14.92 7.97 -12.05
CA ARG A 151 15.58 9.26 -11.75
C ARG A 151 15.92 9.40 -10.28
N PRO A 152 16.90 10.25 -9.90
CA PRO A 152 17.19 10.50 -8.50
C PRO A 152 16.00 11.21 -7.83
N PRO A 153 15.84 11.10 -6.50
CA PRO A 153 14.73 11.73 -5.79
C PRO A 153 14.74 13.25 -5.98
N ILE A 154 13.65 13.81 -6.50
CA ILE A 154 13.47 15.26 -6.64
C ILE A 154 12.50 15.73 -5.56
N ARG A 155 12.73 16.94 -5.00
CA ARG A 155 11.79 17.55 -4.05
C ARG A 155 10.43 17.72 -4.74
N GLY A 156 9.36 17.26 -4.09
CA GLY A 156 8.01 17.36 -4.62
C GLY A 156 7.58 16.25 -5.57
N GLU A 157 8.40 15.21 -5.81
CA GLU A 157 8.00 14.06 -6.67
C GLU A 157 6.72 13.34 -6.18
N VAL A 158 6.32 13.59 -4.93
CA VAL A 158 5.09 13.10 -4.30
C VAL A 158 3.83 13.72 -4.89
N PHE A 159 3.90 14.93 -5.47
CA PHE A 159 2.74 15.60 -6.06
C PHE A 159 2.26 14.90 -7.34
N GLY A 160 3.15 14.28 -8.10
CA GLY A 160 2.80 13.57 -9.35
C GLY A 160 1.70 12.51 -9.14
N PRO A 161 1.90 11.53 -8.25
CA PRO A 161 0.84 10.57 -7.88
C PRO A 161 -0.44 11.22 -7.36
N VAL A 162 -0.37 12.29 -6.57
CA VAL A 162 -1.57 12.97 -6.05
C VAL A 162 -2.37 13.60 -7.18
N LEU A 163 -1.70 14.29 -8.11
CA LEU A 163 -2.32 14.87 -9.29
C LEU A 163 -2.91 13.79 -10.20
N LEU A 164 -2.22 12.67 -10.39
CA LEU A 164 -2.74 11.55 -11.16
C LEU A 164 -4.01 10.96 -10.51
N ALA A 165 -4.02 10.77 -9.19
CA ALA A 165 -5.23 10.33 -8.49
C ALA A 165 -6.37 11.34 -8.64
N ALA A 166 -6.09 12.65 -8.53
CA ALA A 166 -7.09 13.70 -8.74
C ALA A 166 -7.65 13.71 -10.18
N LEU A 167 -6.82 13.43 -11.19
CA LEU A 167 -7.28 13.21 -12.56
C LEU A 167 -8.26 12.04 -12.65
N GLY A 168 -8.09 10.99 -11.84
CA GLY A 168 -9.06 9.90 -11.72
C GLY A 168 -10.46 10.37 -11.28
N LEU A 169 -10.54 11.36 -10.37
CA LEU A 169 -11.82 11.99 -10.00
C LEU A 169 -12.41 12.79 -11.16
N VAL A 170 -11.57 13.52 -11.91
CA VAL A 170 -12.02 14.28 -13.08
C VAL A 170 -12.57 13.35 -14.16
N VAL A 171 -11.89 12.23 -14.42
CA VAL A 171 -12.36 11.18 -15.34
C VAL A 171 -13.76 10.70 -14.96
N ALA A 172 -13.94 10.35 -13.69
CA ALA A 172 -15.23 9.86 -13.19
C ALA A 172 -16.33 10.95 -13.23
N LYS A 173 -16.02 12.18 -12.79
CA LYS A 173 -17.00 13.27 -12.71
C LYS A 173 -17.42 13.79 -14.07
N ALA A 174 -16.47 14.02 -14.96
CA ALA A 174 -16.71 14.61 -16.27
C ALA A 174 -17.18 13.57 -17.30
N GLN A 175 -17.26 12.28 -16.93
CA GLN A 175 -17.65 11.17 -17.81
C GLN A 175 -16.88 11.22 -19.13
N LEU A 176 -15.56 11.37 -19.04
CA LEU A 176 -14.73 11.61 -20.21
C LEU A 176 -14.89 10.50 -21.24
N ALA A 177 -15.13 10.90 -22.49
CA ALA A 177 -15.22 9.98 -23.62
C ALA A 177 -13.89 9.21 -23.80
N PRO A 178 -13.92 8.01 -24.41
CA PRO A 178 -12.72 7.20 -24.64
C PRO A 178 -11.58 7.97 -25.30
N PHE A 179 -11.88 8.82 -26.29
CA PHE A 179 -10.89 9.67 -26.96
C PHE A 179 -10.15 10.61 -25.99
N ALA A 180 -10.85 11.26 -25.05
CA ALA A 180 -10.20 12.14 -24.08
C ALA A 180 -9.28 11.35 -23.13
N LEU A 181 -9.63 10.10 -22.81
CA LEU A 181 -8.79 9.20 -22.03
C LEU A 181 -7.55 8.75 -22.80
N GLU A 182 -7.67 8.52 -24.10
CA GLU A 182 -6.54 8.23 -24.98
C GLU A 182 -5.59 9.43 -25.10
N VAL A 183 -6.11 10.66 -25.19
CA VAL A 183 -5.29 11.89 -25.16
C VAL A 183 -4.56 12.02 -23.82
N LEU A 184 -5.24 11.74 -22.70
CA LEU A 184 -4.62 11.73 -21.38
C LEU A 184 -3.52 10.67 -21.30
N ALA A 185 -3.80 9.45 -21.77
CA ALA A 185 -2.84 8.36 -21.83
C ALA A 185 -1.62 8.70 -22.69
N ALA A 186 -1.82 9.28 -23.87
CA ALA A 186 -0.76 9.74 -24.75
C ALA A 186 0.08 10.83 -24.06
N THR A 187 -0.55 11.75 -23.35
CA THR A 187 0.16 12.78 -22.55
C THR A 187 1.03 12.14 -21.48
N LEU A 188 0.50 11.20 -20.70
CA LEU A 188 1.27 10.47 -19.67
C LEU A 188 2.42 9.68 -20.29
N PHE A 189 2.18 9.02 -21.43
CA PHE A 189 3.18 8.28 -22.18
C PHE A 189 4.29 9.21 -22.69
N LEU A 190 3.95 10.34 -23.31
CA LEU A 190 4.91 11.33 -23.80
C LEU A 190 5.75 11.92 -22.67
N LEU A 191 5.13 12.29 -21.54
CA LEU A 191 5.85 12.71 -20.34
C LEU A 191 6.79 11.61 -19.83
N GLY A 192 6.36 10.35 -19.87
CA GLY A 192 7.17 9.19 -19.56
C GLY A 192 8.36 9.00 -20.52
N ALA A 193 8.13 9.12 -21.83
CA ALA A 193 9.14 8.98 -22.86
C ALA A 193 10.17 10.12 -22.81
N LEU A 194 9.73 11.36 -22.63
CA LEU A 194 10.59 12.52 -22.40
C LEU A 194 11.42 12.33 -21.13
N SER A 195 10.82 11.77 -20.08
CA SER A 195 11.54 11.54 -18.83
C SER A 195 12.55 10.39 -18.89
N TRP A 196 12.31 9.41 -19.76
CA TRP A 196 13.19 8.27 -19.99
C TRP A 196 14.62 8.68 -20.38
N ARG A 197 14.78 9.74 -21.19
CA ARG A 197 16.07 10.22 -21.72
C ARG A 197 17.08 10.67 -20.66
N THR A 198 16.62 10.86 -19.42
CA THR A 198 17.42 11.41 -18.31
C THR A 198 17.65 10.40 -17.17
N GLY A 199 17.26 9.14 -17.36
CA GLY A 199 16.96 8.19 -16.29
C GLY A 199 18.01 7.12 -15.96
N ASP A 200 19.30 7.45 -15.84
CA ASP A 200 20.33 6.46 -15.41
C ASP A 200 20.91 6.72 -14.01
N ALA A 201 20.32 7.63 -13.24
CA ALA A 201 20.88 8.00 -11.94
C ALA A 201 20.70 6.93 -10.87
N VAL A 202 19.59 6.18 -10.89
CA VAL A 202 19.28 5.22 -9.82
C VAL A 202 20.13 3.95 -9.91
N SER A 203 20.51 3.54 -11.12
CA SER A 203 21.50 2.48 -11.33
C SER A 203 22.91 2.88 -10.88
N ARG A 204 23.18 4.19 -10.71
CA ARG A 204 24.42 4.76 -10.18
C ARG A 204 24.33 5.11 -8.69
N ALA A 205 23.35 4.57 -7.97
CA ALA A 205 23.24 4.78 -6.53
C ALA A 205 24.56 4.43 -5.82
N GLY A 206 25.03 5.35 -4.97
CA GLY A 206 26.27 5.16 -4.22
C GLY A 206 26.20 3.99 -3.22
N ARG A 207 27.37 3.52 -2.78
CA ARG A 207 27.52 2.38 -1.85
C ARG A 207 26.61 2.53 -0.62
N GLN A 208 26.60 3.71 0.00
CA GLN A 208 25.81 3.95 1.21
C GLN A 208 24.31 3.74 0.99
N ALA A 209 23.75 4.29 -0.09
CA ALA A 209 22.33 4.14 -0.41
C ALA A 209 21.94 2.67 -0.63
N LEU A 210 22.83 1.87 -1.24
CA LEU A 210 22.60 0.45 -1.45
C LEU A 210 22.65 -0.36 -0.14
N VAL A 211 23.56 -0.01 0.76
CA VAL A 211 23.66 -0.64 2.09
C VAL A 211 22.47 -0.27 2.97
N ASP A 212 22.05 1.01 2.97
CA ASP A 212 20.89 1.47 3.72
C ASP A 212 19.61 0.77 3.24
N GLY A 213 19.42 0.66 1.92
CA GLY A 213 18.31 -0.09 1.33
C GLY A 213 18.36 -1.59 1.66
N TRP A 214 19.57 -2.18 1.73
CA TRP A 214 19.74 -3.57 2.16
C TRP A 214 19.35 -3.75 3.62
N ASN A 215 19.79 -2.86 4.52
CA ASN A 215 19.43 -2.90 5.92
C ASN A 215 17.92 -2.79 6.12
N GLU A 216 17.25 -1.87 5.43
CA GLU A 216 15.78 -1.73 5.48
C GLU A 216 15.09 -3.01 5.00
N ARG A 217 15.58 -3.62 3.91
CA ARG A 217 15.05 -4.88 3.39
C ARG A 217 15.31 -6.06 4.30
N LEU A 218 16.50 -6.16 4.88
CA LEU A 218 16.90 -7.24 5.77
C LEU A 218 16.00 -7.22 7.00
N VAL A 219 15.82 -6.04 7.62
CA VAL A 219 14.87 -5.87 8.72
C VAL A 219 13.50 -6.37 8.29
N ARG A 220 12.93 -5.87 7.19
CA ARG A 220 11.61 -6.32 6.72
C ARG A 220 11.50 -7.82 6.45
N THR A 221 12.52 -8.40 5.85
CA THR A 221 12.53 -9.84 5.50
C THR A 221 12.57 -10.67 6.77
N VAL A 222 13.47 -10.35 7.69
CA VAL A 222 13.56 -10.99 9.00
C VAL A 222 12.26 -10.81 9.77
N SER A 223 11.68 -9.61 9.75
CA SER A 223 10.37 -9.33 10.36
C SER A 223 9.27 -10.19 9.77
N LEU A 224 9.18 -10.35 8.44
CA LEU A 224 8.19 -11.22 7.83
C LEU A 224 8.39 -12.69 8.24
N THR A 225 9.64 -13.17 8.24
CA THR A 225 9.98 -14.54 8.63
C THR A 225 9.58 -14.83 10.08
N PHE A 226 9.79 -13.89 10.99
CA PHE A 226 9.37 -14.01 12.39
C PHE A 226 7.94 -13.53 12.64
N LEU A 227 7.17 -13.27 11.57
CA LEU A 227 5.79 -12.79 11.61
C LEU A 227 5.62 -11.61 12.58
N ASP A 228 6.57 -10.68 12.48
CA ASP A 228 6.66 -9.45 13.24
C ASP A 228 6.28 -8.22 12.37
N PRO A 229 5.00 -8.05 11.93
CA PRO A 229 4.59 -6.95 11.07
C PRO A 229 4.86 -5.55 11.64
N LEU A 230 5.10 -5.41 12.94
CA LEU A 230 5.48 -4.12 13.51
C LEU A 230 6.88 -3.65 13.14
N ALA A 231 7.80 -4.56 12.83
CA ALA A 231 9.10 -4.19 12.29
C ALA A 231 9.04 -3.91 10.77
N LEU A 232 7.85 -4.05 10.16
CA LEU A 232 7.56 -3.52 8.82
C LEU A 232 7.14 -2.04 8.85
N LEU A 233 6.85 -1.49 10.03
CA LEU A 233 6.54 -0.07 10.16
C LEU A 233 7.77 0.76 9.74
N PRO A 234 7.55 1.84 8.98
CA PRO A 234 8.66 2.56 8.42
C PRO A 234 9.43 3.36 9.47
N ALA A 235 10.75 3.47 9.28
CA ALA A 235 11.59 4.33 10.10
C ALA A 235 11.23 5.82 9.95
N ALA A 236 11.25 6.55 11.07
CA ALA A 236 11.10 8.00 11.08
C ALA A 236 12.31 8.70 10.43
N ARG A 237 12.07 9.84 9.79
CA ARG A 237 13.14 10.79 9.44
C ARG A 237 13.44 11.69 10.63
N PRO A 238 14.67 12.25 10.71
CA PRO A 238 14.99 13.26 11.70
C PRO A 238 14.03 14.44 11.61
N VAL A 239 13.58 14.94 12.76
CA VAL A 239 12.72 16.11 12.88
C VAL A 239 13.48 17.18 13.65
N ARG A 240 13.40 18.45 13.24
CA ARG A 240 14.16 19.56 13.83
C ARG A 240 13.70 20.00 15.23
N PHE A 241 12.69 19.34 15.80
CA PHE A 241 12.14 19.72 17.10
C PHE A 241 12.84 18.98 18.23
N SER A 242 13.24 19.72 19.27
CA SER A 242 13.88 19.17 20.45
C SER A 242 12.91 18.36 21.33
N LEU A 243 13.40 17.29 21.95
CA LEU A 243 12.70 16.54 23.00
C LEU A 243 13.11 16.97 24.43
N ARG A 244 13.76 18.12 24.63
CA ARG A 244 14.24 18.60 25.95
C ARG A 244 13.20 18.60 27.07
N ARG A 245 11.90 18.68 26.73
CA ARG A 245 10.76 18.45 27.65
C ARG A 245 9.83 17.43 26.99
N PRO A 246 10.07 16.12 27.18
CA PRO A 246 9.31 15.10 26.48
C PRO A 246 7.93 14.95 27.15
N THR A 247 6.86 15.18 26.38
CA THR A 247 5.51 14.77 26.77
C THR A 247 5.07 13.66 25.82
N ALA A 248 4.20 12.75 26.29
CA ALA A 248 3.68 11.66 25.47
C ALA A 248 3.01 12.18 24.17
N LEU A 249 2.27 13.30 24.27
CA LEU A 249 1.62 13.94 23.12
C LEU A 249 2.64 14.51 22.13
N ARG A 250 3.67 15.21 22.63
CA ARG A 250 4.75 15.74 21.77
C ARG A 250 5.48 14.61 21.08
N PHE A 251 5.77 13.52 21.79
CA PHE A 251 6.39 12.35 21.20
C PHE A 251 5.52 11.73 20.10
N ALA A 252 4.23 11.53 20.35
CA ALA A 252 3.28 11.00 19.38
C ALA A 252 3.28 11.85 18.09
N TRP A 253 3.17 13.18 18.22
CA TRP A 253 3.23 14.11 17.09
C TRP A 253 4.57 14.07 16.35
N LEU A 254 5.70 13.98 17.05
CA LEU A 254 7.01 13.87 16.40
C LEU A 254 7.18 12.54 15.66
N GLY A 255 6.61 11.45 16.19
CA GLY A 255 6.54 10.15 15.53
C GLY A 255 5.78 10.22 14.20
N VAL A 256 4.70 11.00 14.15
CA VAL A 256 3.94 11.30 12.93
C VAL A 256 4.72 12.22 11.98
N ALA A 257 5.29 13.31 12.51
CA ALA A 257 6.04 14.30 11.72
C ALA A 257 7.25 13.67 11.02
N GLY A 258 8.00 12.79 11.70
CA GLY A 258 9.10 12.01 11.10
C GLY A 258 8.65 11.09 9.96
N ARG A 259 7.34 10.86 9.83
CA ARG A 259 6.70 10.01 8.82
C ARG A 259 5.78 10.80 7.89
N ALA A 260 5.84 12.13 7.88
CA ALA A 260 4.99 12.98 7.03
C ALA A 260 5.03 12.60 5.53
N ARG A 261 6.13 12.02 5.04
CA ARG A 261 6.25 11.51 3.66
C ARG A 261 5.20 10.47 3.25
N TYR A 262 4.52 9.84 4.21
CA TYR A 262 3.45 8.86 3.96
C TYR A 262 2.11 9.52 3.62
N TRP A 263 1.93 10.81 3.89
CA TRP A 263 0.76 11.58 3.43
C TRP A 263 0.58 11.53 1.91
N GLY A 264 1.69 11.47 1.17
CA GLY A 264 1.69 11.31 -0.28
C GLY A 264 1.01 10.04 -0.80
N ALA A 265 0.86 9.00 0.03
CA ALA A 265 0.08 7.81 -0.30
C ALA A 265 -1.32 7.85 0.32
N ALA A 266 -1.48 8.52 1.46
CA ALA A 266 -2.76 8.66 2.15
C ALA A 266 -3.82 9.41 1.31
N VAL A 267 -3.42 10.45 0.57
CA VAL A 267 -4.34 11.21 -0.31
C VAL A 267 -4.84 10.35 -1.49
N PRO A 268 -3.98 9.70 -2.30
CA PRO A 268 -4.45 8.76 -3.32
C PRO A 268 -5.32 7.62 -2.78
N LEU A 269 -5.07 7.15 -1.55
CA LEU A 269 -5.91 6.14 -0.90
C LEU A 269 -7.31 6.66 -0.58
N ALA A 270 -7.47 7.90 -0.12
CA ALA A 270 -8.78 8.52 0.09
C ALA A 270 -9.54 8.64 -1.24
N ILE A 271 -8.86 9.13 -2.28
CA ILE A 271 -9.43 9.24 -3.62
C ILE A 271 -9.85 7.87 -4.17
N ALA A 272 -9.00 6.85 -3.99
CA ALA A 272 -9.29 5.48 -4.39
C ALA A 272 -10.50 4.89 -3.64
N ALA A 273 -10.72 5.23 -2.36
CA ALA A 273 -11.91 4.77 -1.64
C ALA A 273 -13.21 5.34 -2.24
N VAL A 274 -13.23 6.63 -2.57
CA VAL A 274 -14.41 7.27 -3.20
C VAL A 274 -14.67 6.67 -4.58
N LEU A 275 -13.62 6.55 -5.40
CA LEU A 275 -13.72 5.94 -6.73
C LEU A 275 -14.12 4.46 -6.66
N ALA A 276 -13.66 3.72 -5.65
CA ALA A 276 -14.04 2.34 -5.44
C ALA A 276 -15.51 2.21 -5.05
N LYS A 277 -16.05 3.13 -4.23
CA LYS A 277 -17.48 3.17 -3.93
C LYS A 277 -18.31 3.49 -5.17
N ALA A 278 -17.86 4.44 -6.00
CA ALA A 278 -18.51 4.76 -7.27
C ALA A 278 -18.48 3.56 -8.24
N ALA A 279 -17.33 2.88 -8.34
CA ALA A 279 -17.13 1.74 -9.22
C ALA A 279 -17.80 0.44 -8.72
N ALA A 280 -18.07 0.31 -7.42
CA ALA A 280 -18.68 -0.88 -6.82
C ALA A 280 -19.80 -0.46 -5.83
N PRO A 281 -20.94 0.03 -6.35
CA PRO A 281 -21.98 0.63 -5.53
C PRO A 281 -22.64 -0.35 -4.54
N ALA A 282 -22.65 -1.66 -4.82
CA ALA A 282 -23.25 -2.66 -3.94
C ALA A 282 -22.40 -3.00 -2.71
N ILE A 283 -21.12 -2.61 -2.71
CA ILE A 283 -20.26 -2.74 -1.53
C ILE A 283 -20.53 -1.55 -0.60
N PRO A 284 -20.82 -1.78 0.69
CA PRO A 284 -20.95 -0.70 1.68
C PRO A 284 -19.69 0.16 1.73
N ASP A 285 -19.86 1.48 1.73
CA ASP A 285 -18.76 2.45 1.73
C ASP A 285 -17.82 2.28 2.94
N VAL A 286 -18.36 1.85 4.09
CA VAL A 286 -17.60 1.52 5.30
C VAL A 286 -16.45 0.55 5.02
N VAL A 287 -16.60 -0.39 4.08
CA VAL A 287 -15.55 -1.36 3.70
C VAL A 287 -14.35 -0.65 3.07
N PHE A 288 -14.60 0.23 2.11
CA PHE A 288 -13.55 0.99 1.42
C PHE A 288 -12.89 1.99 2.37
N VAL A 289 -13.69 2.70 3.17
CA VAL A 289 -13.18 3.65 4.17
C VAL A 289 -12.30 2.94 5.19
N ALA A 290 -12.77 1.86 5.81
CA ALA A 290 -12.00 1.09 6.78
C ALA A 290 -10.66 0.61 6.21
N LEU A 291 -10.67 -0.04 5.05
CA LEU A 291 -9.49 -0.60 4.42
C LEU A 291 -8.45 0.46 4.07
N THR A 292 -8.88 1.52 3.36
CA THR A 292 -7.97 2.57 2.90
C THR A 292 -7.47 3.46 4.02
N ALA A 293 -8.31 3.79 5.02
CA ALA A 293 -7.90 4.56 6.18
C ALA A 293 -6.87 3.79 7.01
N TYR A 294 -7.09 2.49 7.24
CA TYR A 294 -6.12 1.64 7.94
C TYR A 294 -4.78 1.62 7.20
N CYS A 295 -4.79 1.37 5.88
CA CYS A 295 -3.60 1.39 5.05
C CYS A 295 -2.89 2.76 5.02
N ALA A 296 -3.66 3.86 5.04
CA ALA A 296 -3.13 5.22 5.06
C ALA A 296 -2.46 5.57 6.39
N LEU A 297 -3.02 5.09 7.50
CA LEU A 297 -2.65 5.52 8.85
C LEU A 297 -1.64 4.61 9.54
N ILE A 298 -1.60 3.32 9.20
CA ILE A 298 -0.68 2.35 9.82
C ILE A 298 0.80 2.80 9.81
N PRO A 299 1.34 3.48 8.77
CA PRO A 299 2.72 3.94 8.78
C PRO A 299 3.02 4.88 9.95
N PHE A 300 2.07 5.74 10.33
CA PHE A 300 2.26 6.76 11.36
C PHE A 300 2.35 6.17 12.77
N ALA A 301 1.93 4.91 12.96
CA ALA A 301 1.98 4.22 14.25
C ALA A 301 3.37 3.67 14.60
N GLY A 302 4.36 3.81 13.68
CA GLY A 302 5.73 3.33 13.91
C GLY A 302 6.36 3.91 15.18
N GLY A 303 6.04 5.16 15.54
CA GLY A 303 6.60 5.80 16.73
C GLY A 303 6.20 5.08 18.03
N VAL A 304 4.91 4.75 18.19
CA VAL A 304 4.45 4.02 19.37
C VAL A 304 4.91 2.56 19.33
N GLY A 305 4.98 1.93 18.15
CA GLY A 305 5.48 0.56 18.01
C GLY A 305 6.93 0.39 18.44
N GLU A 306 7.80 1.36 18.13
CA GLU A 306 9.20 1.35 18.58
C GLU A 306 9.35 1.53 20.10
N LEU A 307 8.47 2.30 20.74
CA LEU A 307 8.45 2.48 22.19
C LEU A 307 7.88 1.25 22.90
N TRP A 308 6.78 0.70 22.41
CA TRP A 308 6.01 -0.33 23.11
C TRP A 308 6.78 -1.64 23.32
N ARG A 309 7.79 -1.87 22.48
CA ARG A 309 8.68 -3.03 22.54
C ARG A 309 9.83 -2.91 23.54
N ASN A 310 10.13 -1.71 24.01
CA ASN A 310 11.29 -1.45 24.83
C ASN A 310 10.90 -0.65 26.07
N ASP A 311 10.78 -1.37 27.19
CA ASP A 311 10.45 -0.79 28.49
C ASP A 311 11.44 0.30 28.91
N GLY A 312 12.73 0.11 28.61
CA GLY A 312 13.76 1.12 28.82
C GLY A 312 13.39 2.43 28.13
N ARG A 313 13.09 2.41 26.83
CA ARG A 313 12.68 3.61 26.06
C ARG A 313 11.42 4.28 26.61
N ARG A 314 10.45 3.49 27.11
CA ARG A 314 9.24 4.05 27.74
C ARG A 314 9.54 4.77 29.05
N ARG A 315 10.43 4.21 29.88
CA ARG A 315 10.84 4.82 31.16
C ARG A 315 11.44 6.21 30.98
N TRP A 316 12.19 6.45 29.89
CA TRP A 316 12.75 7.78 29.58
C TRP A 316 11.72 8.88 29.35
N LEU A 317 10.46 8.55 29.04
CA LEU A 317 9.39 9.53 28.84
C LEU A 317 8.69 9.94 30.13
N GLY A 318 8.93 9.25 31.26
CA GLY A 318 8.31 9.56 32.55
C GLY A 318 6.78 9.49 32.57
N THR A 319 6.15 8.83 31.58
CA THR A 319 4.69 8.76 31.44
C THR A 319 4.19 7.33 31.64
N SER A 320 2.99 7.20 32.22
CA SER A 320 2.36 5.88 32.38
C SER A 320 2.07 5.25 31.01
N GLY A 321 2.08 3.92 30.93
CA GLY A 321 1.78 3.20 29.69
C GLY A 321 0.40 3.57 29.11
N ARG A 322 -0.59 3.77 29.99
CA ARG A 322 -1.93 4.26 29.61
C ARG A 322 -1.89 5.69 29.06
N GLY A 323 -1.15 6.59 29.70
CA GLY A 323 -0.99 7.97 29.22
C GLY A 323 -0.33 8.03 27.83
N LEU A 324 0.70 7.21 27.61
CA LEU A 324 1.35 7.09 26.30
C LEU A 324 0.40 6.53 25.23
N TRP A 325 -0.37 5.50 25.58
CA TRP A 325 -1.35 4.90 24.69
C TRP A 325 -2.45 5.89 24.28
N LEU A 326 -3.03 6.60 25.26
CA LEU A 326 -4.06 7.62 25.04
C LEU A 326 -3.54 8.79 24.21
N ALA A 327 -2.32 9.25 24.46
CA ALA A 327 -1.71 10.33 23.69
C ALA A 327 -1.53 9.95 22.21
N ASN A 328 -1.09 8.72 21.92
CA ASN A 328 -0.96 8.25 20.53
C ASN A 328 -2.33 8.00 19.90
N LEU A 329 -3.31 7.50 20.65
CA LEU A 329 -4.69 7.36 20.17
C LEU A 329 -5.28 8.73 19.80
N LEU A 330 -5.09 9.75 20.63
CA LEU A 330 -5.57 11.11 20.36
C LEU A 330 -4.97 11.68 19.08
N VAL A 331 -3.66 11.51 18.87
CA VAL A 331 -3.00 11.92 17.63
C VAL A 331 -3.54 11.12 16.43
N MET A 332 -3.75 9.81 16.56
CA MET A 332 -4.33 9.00 15.50
C MET A 332 -5.77 9.41 15.17
N LEU A 333 -6.57 9.75 16.16
CA LEU A 333 -7.92 10.28 15.96
C LEU A 333 -7.86 11.59 15.16
N ALA A 334 -6.96 12.51 15.51
CA ALA A 334 -6.75 13.74 14.73
C ALA A 334 -6.34 13.45 13.28
N LEU A 335 -5.49 12.44 13.04
CA LEU A 335 -5.12 12.02 11.69
C LEU A 335 -6.28 11.38 10.93
N THR A 336 -7.14 10.59 11.59
CA THR A 336 -8.35 10.04 10.97
C THR A 336 -9.32 11.14 10.57
N VAL A 337 -9.47 12.19 11.37
CA VAL A 337 -10.29 13.35 11.03
C VAL A 337 -9.70 14.09 9.83
N ALA A 338 -8.39 14.38 9.84
CA ALA A 338 -7.72 15.04 8.73
C ALA A 338 -7.84 14.23 7.42
N TRP A 339 -7.68 12.91 7.50
CA TRP A 339 -7.87 12.02 6.35
C TRP A 339 -9.34 11.95 5.91
N GLY A 340 -10.28 11.93 6.86
CA GLY A 340 -11.72 11.99 6.61
C GLY A 340 -12.14 13.28 5.90
N VAL A 341 -11.51 14.42 6.20
CA VAL A 341 -11.72 15.68 5.46
C VAL A 341 -11.27 15.56 4.00
N VAL A 342 -10.13 14.91 3.74
CA VAL A 342 -9.67 14.65 2.36
C VAL A 342 -10.63 13.71 1.64
N LEU A 343 -11.10 12.65 2.31
CA LEU A 343 -12.10 11.72 1.79
C LEU A 343 -13.40 12.46 1.44
N ALA A 344 -13.93 13.28 2.34
CA ALA A 344 -15.13 14.07 2.12
C ALA A 344 -14.94 15.06 0.95
N GLY A 345 -13.79 15.73 0.87
CA GLY A 345 -13.46 16.60 -0.27
C GLY A 345 -13.48 15.85 -1.61
N ALA A 346 -12.89 14.65 -1.68
CA ALA A 346 -12.96 13.79 -2.86
C ALA A 346 -14.39 13.33 -3.16
N GLY A 347 -15.17 12.99 -2.12
CA GLY A 347 -16.58 12.64 -2.22
C GLY A 347 -17.43 13.78 -2.79
N LEU A 348 -17.14 15.04 -2.42
CA LEU A 348 -17.90 16.22 -2.87
C LEU A 348 -17.79 16.40 -4.38
N VAL A 349 -16.61 16.12 -4.94
CA VAL A 349 -16.37 16.16 -6.39
C VAL A 349 -17.33 15.21 -7.12
N LEU A 350 -17.51 13.98 -6.61
CA LEU A 350 -18.39 12.98 -7.23
C LEU A 350 -19.85 13.04 -6.76
N GLY A 351 -20.17 13.84 -5.74
CA GLY A 351 -21.49 13.82 -5.10
C GLY A 351 -21.72 12.56 -4.23
N LEU A 352 -20.65 11.89 -3.81
CA LEU A 352 -20.69 10.66 -3.01
C LEU A 352 -20.14 10.95 -1.61
N MET A 353 -20.99 11.47 -0.73
CA MET A 353 -20.63 11.65 0.68
C MET A 353 -20.52 10.30 1.37
N PRO A 354 -19.49 10.10 2.21
CA PRO A 354 -19.45 8.92 3.08
C PRO A 354 -20.67 8.96 3.99
N SER A 355 -21.32 7.81 4.16
CA SER A 355 -22.41 7.63 5.11
C SER A 355 -21.95 7.96 6.52
N LEU A 356 -22.89 8.33 7.39
CA LEU A 356 -22.59 8.52 8.83
C LEU A 356 -21.95 7.27 9.44
N VAL A 357 -22.39 6.08 8.99
CA VAL A 357 -21.81 4.79 9.41
C VAL A 357 -20.35 4.65 9.00
N ALA A 358 -20.00 5.06 7.77
CA ALA A 358 -18.60 5.08 7.33
C ALA A 358 -17.76 6.10 8.11
N VAL A 359 -18.34 7.23 8.56
CA VAL A 359 -17.62 8.18 9.44
C VAL A 359 -17.36 7.56 10.82
N VAL A 360 -18.31 6.80 11.37
CA VAL A 360 -18.17 6.10 12.66
C VAL A 360 -17.04 5.06 12.65
N VAL A 361 -16.65 4.52 11.49
CA VAL A 361 -15.52 3.57 11.43
C VAL A 361 -14.17 4.23 11.65
N LEU A 362 -14.04 5.54 11.41
CA LEU A 362 -12.76 6.26 11.54
C LEU A 362 -12.13 6.16 12.95
N PRO A 363 -12.85 6.41 14.05
CA PRO A 363 -12.29 6.18 15.39
C PRO A 363 -11.90 4.71 15.64
N ILE A 364 -12.62 3.75 15.03
CA ILE A 364 -12.29 2.33 15.13
C ILE A 364 -10.99 2.03 14.36
N VAL A 365 -10.76 2.67 13.22
CA VAL A 365 -9.48 2.58 12.49
C VAL A 365 -8.33 3.10 13.35
N ALA A 366 -8.49 4.26 14.01
CA ALA A 366 -7.46 4.77 14.93
C ALA A 366 -7.16 3.76 16.05
N LEU A 367 -8.20 3.20 16.67
CA LEU A 367 -8.06 2.17 17.69
C LEU A 367 -7.35 0.91 17.16
N ALA A 368 -7.75 0.42 15.98
CA ALA A 368 -7.16 -0.74 15.33
C ALA A 368 -5.68 -0.51 15.05
N VAL A 369 -5.31 0.64 14.47
CA VAL A 369 -3.92 1.02 14.18
C VAL A 369 -3.08 1.06 15.46
N ILE A 370 -3.58 1.68 16.53
CA ILE A 370 -2.88 1.72 17.81
C ILE A 370 -2.77 0.32 18.43
N ARG A 371 -3.82 -0.49 18.35
CA ARG A 371 -3.85 -1.86 18.88
C ARG A 371 -2.89 -2.77 18.12
N THR A 372 -2.74 -2.58 16.81
CA THR A 372 -1.67 -3.19 15.99
C THR A 372 -0.31 -2.77 16.53
N ALA A 373 -0.08 -1.47 16.68
CA ALA A 373 1.20 -0.88 17.08
C ALA A 373 1.63 -1.18 18.52
N THR A 374 0.68 -1.47 19.40
CA THR A 374 0.92 -1.71 20.84
C THR A 374 0.75 -3.18 21.25
N ARG A 375 0.90 -4.09 20.29
CA ARG A 375 0.95 -5.52 20.60
C ARG A 375 2.22 -5.87 21.39
N PRO A 376 2.17 -6.92 22.23
CA PRO A 376 3.34 -7.44 22.92
C PRO A 376 4.40 -7.98 21.93
N PRO A 377 5.66 -8.15 22.37
CA PRO A 377 6.68 -8.85 21.61
C PRO A 377 6.20 -10.24 21.19
N THR A 378 6.64 -10.70 20.01
CA THR A 378 6.32 -12.04 19.52
C THR A 378 6.88 -13.09 20.48
N THR A 379 6.04 -14.01 20.94
CA THR A 379 6.45 -15.16 21.76
C THR A 379 6.20 -16.45 21.00
N PHE A 380 7.16 -17.37 21.08
CA PHE A 380 7.13 -18.69 20.42
C PHE A 380 6.97 -19.82 21.46
N ASP A 381 6.52 -19.49 22.66
CA ASP A 381 6.41 -20.36 23.83
C ASP A 381 5.15 -21.24 23.84
N ASP A 382 4.39 -21.24 22.74
CA ASP A 382 3.05 -21.83 22.67
C ASP A 382 3.08 -23.25 22.06
N LEU A 383 2.44 -24.21 22.74
CA LEU A 383 2.34 -25.60 22.31
C LEU A 383 1.19 -25.83 21.31
N GLY A 384 0.25 -24.89 21.19
CA GLY A 384 -0.89 -24.97 20.27
C GLY A 384 -0.51 -24.59 18.84
N VAL A 385 -0.91 -25.40 17.86
CA VAL A 385 -0.66 -25.17 16.43
C VAL A 385 -1.97 -24.94 15.69
N VAL A 386 -2.08 -23.81 14.98
CA VAL A 386 -3.13 -23.58 13.99
C VAL A 386 -2.62 -24.03 12.63
N THR A 387 -3.32 -24.97 12.02
CA THR A 387 -3.08 -25.34 10.63
C THR A 387 -3.78 -24.34 9.73
N SER A 388 -3.05 -23.36 9.22
CA SER A 388 -3.52 -22.46 8.18
C SER A 388 -3.31 -23.09 6.81
N ARG A 389 -4.34 -23.04 5.95
CA ARG A 389 -4.26 -23.50 4.56
C ARG A 389 -3.21 -22.76 3.73
N VAL A 390 -2.81 -21.56 4.16
CA VAL A 390 -1.88 -20.66 3.44
C VAL A 390 -0.52 -20.57 4.14
N LEU A 391 -0.50 -20.55 5.47
CA LEU A 391 0.74 -20.37 6.25
C LEU A 391 1.31 -21.66 6.82
N GLY A 392 0.64 -22.80 6.60
CA GLY A 392 1.01 -24.07 7.22
C GLY A 392 0.70 -24.08 8.72
N GLN A 393 1.50 -24.82 9.49
CA GLN A 393 1.38 -24.91 10.94
C GLN A 393 2.02 -23.69 11.61
N VAL A 394 1.21 -22.86 12.26
CA VAL A 394 1.65 -21.63 12.94
C VAL A 394 1.19 -21.67 14.41
N PRO A 395 2.03 -21.28 15.38
CA PRO A 395 1.60 -21.21 16.78
C PRO A 395 0.36 -20.33 16.96
N THR A 396 -0.60 -20.78 17.78
CA THR A 396 -1.92 -20.12 17.90
C THR A 396 -1.80 -18.67 18.37
N ARG A 397 -0.96 -18.42 19.40
CA ARG A 397 -0.67 -17.07 19.89
C ARG A 397 -0.08 -16.16 18.82
N LEU A 398 0.75 -16.71 17.95
CA LEU A 398 1.39 -15.92 16.90
C LEU A 398 0.36 -15.47 15.86
N PHE A 399 -0.57 -16.36 15.49
CA PHE A 399 -1.69 -16.00 14.60
C PHE A 399 -2.60 -14.92 15.23
N ALA A 400 -2.96 -15.09 16.51
CA ALA A 400 -3.74 -14.09 17.25
C ALA A 400 -3.02 -12.74 17.36
N GLN A 401 -1.70 -12.74 17.56
CA GLN A 401 -0.87 -11.53 17.60
C GLN A 401 -0.75 -10.84 16.24
N LEU A 402 -0.84 -11.58 15.14
CA LEU A 402 -0.84 -11.03 13.78
C LEU A 402 -2.17 -10.33 13.46
N LEU A 403 -3.28 -10.88 13.95
CA LEU A 403 -4.61 -10.30 13.77
C LEU A 403 -4.95 -9.19 14.77
N ARG A 404 -4.16 -9.00 15.83
CA ARG A 404 -4.43 -7.96 16.83
C ARG A 404 -4.40 -6.56 16.21
N GLY A 405 -5.54 -5.87 16.26
CA GLY A 405 -5.81 -4.60 15.59
C GLY A 405 -6.74 -4.79 14.39
N PRO A 406 -6.30 -5.47 13.30
CA PRO A 406 -7.16 -5.82 12.18
C PRO A 406 -8.40 -6.63 12.57
N ASP A 407 -8.32 -7.48 13.59
CA ASP A 407 -9.44 -8.23 14.16
C ASP A 407 -10.64 -7.33 14.50
N VAL A 408 -10.38 -6.27 15.29
CA VAL A 408 -11.39 -5.30 15.70
C VAL A 408 -11.92 -4.54 14.50
N LEU A 409 -11.05 -4.15 13.56
CA LEU A 409 -11.48 -3.43 12.36
C LEU A 409 -12.37 -4.29 11.46
N ILE A 410 -11.99 -5.55 11.21
CA ILE A 410 -12.77 -6.48 10.40
C ILE A 410 -14.13 -6.71 11.05
N PHE A 411 -14.16 -7.03 12.35
CA PHE A 411 -15.40 -7.24 13.08
C PHE A 411 -16.32 -6.01 13.00
N ALA A 412 -15.79 -4.83 13.32
CA ALA A 412 -16.56 -3.59 13.26
C ALA A 412 -17.03 -3.27 11.85
N THR A 413 -16.19 -3.46 10.82
CA THR A 413 -16.56 -3.22 9.43
C THR A 413 -17.70 -4.14 9.01
N VAL A 414 -17.68 -5.42 9.40
CA VAL A 414 -18.77 -6.37 9.12
C VAL A 414 -20.05 -5.95 9.82
N VAL A 415 -20.00 -5.64 11.12
CA VAL A 415 -21.18 -5.21 11.88
C VAL A 415 -21.78 -3.93 11.29
N LEU A 416 -20.94 -2.93 11.02
CA LEU A 416 -21.40 -1.67 10.43
C LEU A 416 -21.92 -1.85 9.00
N ALA A 417 -21.32 -2.73 8.20
CA ALA A 417 -21.79 -3.06 6.85
C ALA A 417 -23.16 -3.77 6.87
N VAL A 418 -23.42 -4.62 7.86
CA VAL A 418 -24.73 -5.25 8.06
C VAL A 418 -25.76 -4.19 8.48
N LEU A 419 -25.41 -3.31 9.43
CA LEU A 419 -26.28 -2.23 9.87
C LEU A 419 -26.67 -1.27 8.74
N THR A 420 -25.74 -0.94 7.83
CA THR A 420 -26.06 -0.14 6.63
C THR A 420 -27.06 -0.83 5.72
N ARG A 421 -27.00 -2.16 5.56
CA ARG A 421 -27.97 -2.87 4.71
C ARG A 421 -29.37 -2.85 5.32
N ILE A 422 -29.45 -3.10 6.62
CA ILE A 422 -30.72 -3.05 7.37
C ILE A 422 -31.36 -1.66 7.27
N SER A 423 -30.58 -0.58 7.37
CA SER A 423 -31.13 0.79 7.22
C SER A 423 -31.64 1.09 5.81
N ASP A 424 -31.06 0.44 4.80
CA ASP A 424 -31.42 0.64 3.39
C ASP A 424 -32.61 -0.25 2.96
N GLY A 425 -33.17 -1.05 3.87
CA GLY A 425 -34.33 -1.90 3.60
C GLY A 425 -34.02 -3.16 2.78
N VAL A 426 -32.75 -3.59 2.78
CA VAL A 426 -32.24 -4.83 2.14
C VAL A 426 -31.74 -5.78 3.20
#